data_AF-A0A3M7STV6-F1
#
_entry.id   AF-A0A3M7STV6-F1
#
_cell.length_a   1.000
_cell.length_b   1.000
_cell.length_c   1.000
_cell.angle_alpha   90.00
_cell.angle_beta   90.00
_cell.angle_gamma   90.00
#
_symmetry.space_group_name_H-M   'P 1'
#
loop_
_entity.id
_entity.type
_entity.pdbx_description
1 polymer ?
#
loop_
_entity_poly.entity_id
_entity_poly.type
_entity_poly.pdbx_seq_one_letter_code
_entity_poly.pdbx_strand_id
1 'polypeptide(L)'
;MCASCKITIKPGTQICKDCKKNAFLCSYCHLPVKRLYAWCNACCHGGHLSHMMKWFEANRKCPTGCGCTCSPNYINMEQNTSN
;
A
#
# COMPACT_ATOMS: atom_id res chain seq x y z
N MET A 1 -0.21 6.78 -5.16
CA MET A 1 -1.60 7.23 -5.28
C MET A 1 -2.32 7.06 -3.95
N CYS A 2 -3.36 7.85 -3.68
CA CYS A 2 -4.17 7.71 -2.47
C CYS A 2 -4.99 6.42 -2.49
N ALA A 3 -4.96 5.64 -1.41
CA ALA A 3 -5.75 4.41 -1.31
C ALA A 3 -7.27 4.67 -1.41
N SER A 4 -7.75 5.81 -0.90
CA SER A 4 -9.18 6.15 -0.82
C SER A 4 -9.76 6.80 -2.09
N CYS A 5 -9.08 7.78 -2.68
CA CYS A 5 -9.61 8.52 -3.84
C CYS A 5 -8.83 8.30 -5.14
N LYS A 6 -7.77 7.48 -5.12
CA LYS A 6 -6.93 7.13 -6.27
C LYS A 6 -6.16 8.30 -6.93
N ILE A 7 -6.28 9.51 -6.40
CA ILE A 7 -5.52 10.68 -6.88
C ILE A 7 -4.03 10.51 -6.58
N THR A 8 -3.20 10.97 -7.50
CA THR A 8 -1.75 11.04 -7.34
C THR A 8 -1.41 11.99 -6.20
N ILE A 9 -0.73 11.46 -5.20
CA ILE A 9 -0.26 12.22 -4.04
C ILE A 9 1.20 12.59 -4.24
N LYS A 10 1.58 13.79 -3.77
CA LYS A 10 2.96 14.27 -3.82
C LYS A 10 3.87 13.32 -3.01
N PRO A 11 5.04 12.94 -3.54
CA PRO A 11 6.02 12.14 -2.79
C PRO A 11 6.31 12.76 -1.41
N GLY A 12 6.47 11.92 -0.38
CA GLY A 12 6.72 12.35 0.99
C GLY A 12 5.49 12.84 1.77
N THR A 13 4.28 12.83 1.19
CA THR A 13 3.05 13.22 1.91
C THR A 13 2.24 12.02 2.37
N GLN A 14 1.83 12.00 3.64
CA GLN A 14 0.97 10.94 4.19
C GLN A 14 -0.52 11.25 4.11
N ILE A 15 -0.89 12.52 3.97
CA ILE A 15 -2.29 12.98 3.87
C ILE A 15 -2.59 13.41 2.44
N CYS A 16 -3.65 12.85 1.87
CA CYS A 16 -4.15 13.27 0.57
C CYS A 16 -4.78 14.67 0.67
N LYS A 17 -4.37 15.59 -0.20
CA LYS A 17 -4.89 16.96 -0.19
C LYS A 17 -6.34 17.05 -0.64
N ASP A 18 -6.79 16.14 -1.49
CA ASP A 18 -8.12 16.11 -2.06
C ASP A 18 -9.15 15.55 -1.08
N CYS A 19 -8.92 14.35 -0.55
CA CYS A 19 -9.87 13.69 0.35
C CYS A 19 -9.58 13.87 1.85
N LYS A 20 -8.47 14.54 2.21
CA LYS A 20 -8.01 14.78 3.59
C LYS A 20 -7.78 13.52 4.44
N LYS A 21 -7.75 12.33 3.83
CA LYS A 21 -7.49 11.05 4.50
C LYS A 21 -6.02 10.66 4.41
N ASN A 22 -5.61 9.74 5.30
CA ASN A 22 -4.33 9.05 5.16
C ASN A 22 -4.27 8.36 3.79
N ALA A 23 -3.27 8.73 2.99
CA ALA A 23 -3.10 8.22 1.65
C ALA A 23 -2.61 6.78 1.61
N PHE A 24 -1.92 6.34 2.68
CA PHE A 24 -1.35 5.00 2.84
C PHE A 24 -2.00 4.31 4.05
N LEU A 25 -3.16 3.70 3.83
CA LEU A 25 -3.82 2.85 4.82
C LEU A 25 -3.58 1.39 4.50
N CYS A 26 -3.35 0.58 5.53
CA CYS A 26 -3.28 -0.85 5.36
C CYS A 26 -4.66 -1.43 5.09
N SER A 27 -4.79 -2.14 3.98
CA SER A 27 -6.05 -2.75 3.55
C SER A 27 -6.47 -3.96 4.40
N TYR A 28 -5.60 -4.42 5.30
CA TYR A 28 -5.87 -5.52 6.23
C TYR A 28 -6.29 -5.01 7.62
N CYS A 29 -5.48 -4.14 8.23
CA CYS A 29 -5.74 -3.63 9.59
C CYS A 29 -6.35 -2.22 9.64
N HIS A 30 -6.50 -1.55 8.50
CA HIS A 30 -7.06 -0.19 8.37
C HIS A 30 -6.25 0.92 9.08
N LEU A 31 -5.04 0.61 9.54
CA LEU A 31 -4.15 1.58 10.19
C LEU A 31 -3.20 2.27 9.18
N PRO A 32 -2.74 3.50 9.47
CA PRO A 32 -1.73 4.18 8.67
C PRO A 32 -0.42 3.40 8.56
N VAL A 33 0.14 3.35 7.36
CA VAL A 33 1.45 2.75 7.11
C VAL A 33 2.54 3.82 7.26
N LYS A 34 3.43 3.63 8.24
CA LYS A 34 4.50 4.60 8.56
C LYS A 34 5.85 4.27 7.93
N ARG A 35 6.04 3.04 7.45
CA ARG A 35 7.33 2.52 6.95
C ARG A 35 7.13 1.84 5.59
N LEU A 36 7.33 0.53 5.53
CA LEU A 36 7.23 -0.26 4.31
C LEU A 36 5.77 -0.39 3.87
N TYR A 37 5.51 0.04 2.65
CA TYR A 37 4.21 -0.02 2.00
C TYR A 37 4.29 -0.93 0.78
N ALA A 38 3.61 -2.07 0.82
CA ALA A 38 3.42 -2.94 -0.34
C ALA A 38 2.10 -2.58 -1.01
N TRP A 39 2.08 -2.48 -2.33
CA TRP A 39 0.88 -2.11 -3.09
C TRP A 39 0.80 -2.83 -4.43
N CYS A 40 -0.42 -2.96 -4.94
CA CYS A 40 -0.67 -3.51 -6.26
C CYS A 40 -0.76 -2.39 -7.30
N ASN A 41 -0.03 -2.53 -8.42
CA ASN A 41 -0.04 -1.54 -9.50
C ASN A 41 -1.42 -1.40 -10.17
N ALA A 42 -2.24 -2.45 -10.15
CA ALA A 42 -3.55 -2.46 -10.81
C ALA A 42 -4.63 -1.70 -10.03
N CYS A 43 -4.66 -1.82 -8.69
CA CYS A 43 -5.74 -1.26 -7.87
C CYS A 43 -5.26 -0.22 -6.85
N CYS A 44 -3.95 -0.05 -6.73
CA CYS A 44 -3.28 0.85 -5.78
C CYS A 44 -3.60 0.59 -4.31
N HIS A 45 -4.30 -0.50 -3.99
CA HIS A 45 -4.47 -0.97 -2.63
C HIS A 45 -3.19 -1.63 -2.15
N GLY A 46 -2.97 -1.51 -0.85
CA GLY A 46 -1.74 -1.93 -0.23
C GLY A 46 -1.84 -1.92 1.27
N GLY A 47 -0.69 -2.05 1.93
CA GLY A 47 -0.61 -1.97 3.37
C GLY A 47 0.77 -2.26 3.92
N HIS A 48 0.82 -2.51 5.23
CA HIS A 48 2.05 -2.96 5.87
C HIS A 48 2.58 -4.20 5.15
N LEU A 49 3.88 -4.20 4.87
CA LEU A 49 4.54 -5.29 4.17
C LEU A 49 4.22 -6.66 4.80
N SER A 50 4.30 -6.78 6.12
CA SER A 50 4.01 -8.02 6.86
C SER A 50 2.58 -8.52 6.66
N HIS A 51 1.58 -7.65 6.73
CA HIS A 51 0.19 -8.02 6.48
C HIS A 51 -0.04 -8.43 5.03
N MET A 52 0.57 -7.73 4.08
CA MET A 52 0.41 -8.04 2.66
C MET A 52 1.08 -9.38 2.32
N MET A 53 2.32 -9.62 2.78
CA MET A 53 3.01 -10.90 2.62
C MET A 53 2.16 -12.06 3.14
N LYS A 54 1.73 -11.99 4.41
CA LYS A 54 0.92 -13.03 5.04
C LYS A 54 -0.41 -13.26 4.31
N TRP A 55 -1.06 -12.19 3.83
CA TRP A 55 -2.30 -12.33 3.07
C TRP A 55 -2.08 -13.06 1.75
N PHE A 56 -1.06 -12.68 1.00
CA PHE A 56 -0.78 -13.20 -0.33
C PHE A 56 -0.14 -14.60 -0.35
N GLU A 57 0.27 -15.14 0.81
CA GLU A 57 0.64 -16.56 0.96
C GLU A 57 -0.54 -17.51 0.63
N ALA A 58 -1.76 -17.12 1.01
CA ALA A 58 -2.96 -17.95 0.84
C ALA A 58 -3.99 -17.36 -0.15
N ASN A 59 -3.84 -16.11 -0.56
CA ASN A 59 -4.82 -15.40 -1.38
C ASN A 59 -4.16 -14.79 -2.62
N ARG A 60 -4.86 -14.80 -3.75
CA ARG A 60 -4.44 -14.07 -4.97
C ARG A 60 -5.25 -12.80 -5.21
N LYS A 61 -6.27 -12.54 -4.39
CA LYS A 61 -7.18 -11.39 -4.51
C LYS A 61 -6.84 -10.33 -3.48
N CYS A 62 -7.14 -9.07 -3.79
CA CYS A 62 -6.92 -7.98 -2.84
C CYS A 62 -7.78 -8.13 -1.59
N PRO A 63 -7.25 -7.84 -0.39
CA PRO A 63 -8.01 -7.90 0.86
C PRO A 63 -9.17 -6.90 0.92
N THR A 64 -9.16 -5.84 0.10
CA THR A 64 -10.31 -4.90 0.02
C THR A 64 -11.49 -5.43 -0.78
N GLY A 65 -11.34 -6.58 -1.47
CA GLY A 65 -12.40 -7.12 -2.32
C GLY A 65 -12.57 -6.40 -3.66
N CYS A 66 -11.56 -5.67 -4.17
CA CYS A 66 -11.67 -4.95 -5.44
C CYS A 66 -11.85 -5.81 -6.72
N GLY A 67 -12.02 -7.13 -6.60
CA GLY A 67 -12.15 -8.06 -7.74
C GLY A 67 -10.85 -8.32 -8.53
N CYS A 68 -9.84 -7.49 -8.30
CA CYS A 68 -8.48 -7.56 -8.79
C CYS A 68 -7.72 -8.81 -8.29
N THR A 69 -7.03 -9.52 -9.21
CA THR A 69 -6.03 -10.54 -8.87
C THR A 69 -4.69 -9.83 -8.65
N CYS A 70 -4.36 -9.55 -7.40
CA CYS A 70 -3.18 -8.75 -7.06
C CYS A 70 -1.96 -9.66 -6.90
N SER A 71 -0.88 -9.29 -7.59
CA SER A 71 0.46 -9.66 -7.18
C SER A 71 1.08 -8.46 -6.45
N PRO A 72 1.42 -8.56 -5.15
CA PRO A 72 2.09 -7.48 -4.45
C PRO A 72 3.48 -7.25 -5.05
N ASN A 73 3.80 -5.99 -5.39
CA ASN A 73 5.19 -5.62 -5.68
C ASN A 73 5.90 -5.29 -4.36
N TYR A 74 7.04 -5.93 -4.13
CA TYR A 74 7.86 -5.74 -2.95
C TYR A 74 9.04 -4.82 -3.31
N ILE A 75 9.10 -3.63 -2.71
CA ILE A 75 10.30 -2.78 -2.77
C ILE A 75 10.94 -2.88 -1.39
N ASN A 76 12.09 -3.55 -1.29
CA ASN A 76 12.91 -3.53 -0.09
C ASN A 76 13.63 -2.17 -0.07
N MET A 77 13.16 -1.22 0.74
CA MET A 77 13.90 0.01 1.01
C MET A 77 14.95 -0.27 2.09
N GLU A 78 15.93 -1.10 1.78
CA GLU A 78 17.19 -1.06 2.53
C GLU A 78 17.91 0.23 2.14
N GLN A 79 18.23 1.01 3.16
CA GLN A 79 19.05 2.19 3.00
C GLN A 79 20.38 1.77 2.41
N ASN A 80 20.70 2.26 1.22
CA ASN A 80 22.08 2.31 0.81
C ASN A 80 22.76 3.43 1.62
N THR A 81 23.15 3.10 2.85
CA THR A 81 24.29 3.73 3.49
C THR A 81 25.54 3.05 2.93
N SER A 82 26.28 3.84 2.14
CA SER A 82 27.73 3.76 1.91
C SER A 82 28.36 2.40 1.59
N ASN A 83 28.84 2.27 0.36
CA ASN A 83 30.29 2.24 0.12
C ASN A 83 30.61 3.02 -1.15
#